data_AF-A0A249MZR0-F1
#
_entry.id   AF-A0A249MZR0-F1
#
_cell.length_a   1.000
_cell.length_b   1.000
_cell.length_c   1.000
_cell.angle_alpha   90.00
_cell.angle_beta   90.00
_cell.angle_gamma   90.00
#
_symmetry.space_group_name_H-M   'P 1'
#
loop_
_entity.id
_entity.type
_entity.pdbx_description
1 polymer ?
#
loop_
_entity_poly.entity_id
_entity_poly.type
_entity_poly.pdbx_seq_one_letter_code
_entity_poly.pdbx_strand_id
1 'polypeptide(L)'
;MTGPAPYSSSPVFDQDTLPAALRARHDTKAGVWGLIRVLEGELKLTYLEPASEVILKPGHPGLIEPQQPHFVTPLGPMRMQVEFYHEPPPKS
;
A
#
# COMPACT_ATOMS: atom_id res chain seq x y z
N MET A 1 13.20 -19.56 -8.34
CA MET A 1 11.98 -19.81 -7.55
C MET A 1 11.11 -18.59 -7.70
N THR A 2 9.96 -18.71 -8.38
CA THR A 2 8.99 -17.63 -8.52
C THR A 2 8.35 -17.39 -7.16
N GLY A 3 8.50 -16.17 -6.63
CA GLY A 3 7.80 -15.77 -5.41
C GLY A 3 6.28 -15.69 -5.64
N PRO A 4 5.51 -15.44 -4.57
CA PRO A 4 4.06 -15.25 -4.64
C PRO A 4 3.70 -14.19 -5.69
N ALA A 5 2.69 -14.46 -6.50
CA ALA A 5 2.11 -13.49 -7.43
C ALA A 5 0.87 -12.84 -6.79
N PRO A 6 0.58 -11.56 -7.06
CA PRO A 6 -0.64 -10.94 -6.56
C PRO A 6 -1.86 -11.61 -7.19
N TYR A 7 -2.90 -11.86 -6.40
CA TYR A 7 -4.16 -12.39 -6.93
C TYR A 7 -5.03 -11.29 -7.56
N SER A 8 -4.77 -10.03 -7.20
CA SER A 8 -5.45 -8.85 -7.75
C SER A 8 -4.60 -7.60 -7.50
N SER A 9 -4.86 -6.57 -8.31
CA SER A 9 -4.29 -5.23 -8.13
C SER A 9 -5.38 -4.17 -8.30
N SER A 10 -5.26 -3.05 -7.58
CA SER A 10 -6.10 -1.87 -7.80
C SER A 10 -5.82 -1.24 -9.17
N PRO A 11 -6.68 -0.33 -9.66
CA PRO A 11 -6.26 0.67 -10.64
C PRO A 11 -5.06 1.48 -10.13
N VAL A 12 -4.37 2.16 -11.05
CA VAL A 12 -3.40 3.19 -10.67
C VAL A 12 -4.16 4.43 -10.21
N PHE A 13 -3.83 4.91 -9.02
CA PHE A 13 -4.37 6.16 -8.47
C PHE A 13 -3.32 7.25 -8.55
N ASP A 14 -3.78 8.48 -8.74
CA ASP A 14 -3.02 9.72 -8.53
C ASP A 14 -3.58 10.49 -7.32
N GLN A 15 -3.08 11.71 -7.07
CA GLN A 15 -3.53 12.53 -5.95
C GLN A 15 -5.02 12.87 -5.98
N ASP A 16 -5.63 12.93 -7.18
CA ASP A 16 -7.01 13.36 -7.40
C ASP A 16 -7.97 12.17 -7.41
N THR A 17 -7.51 11.02 -7.90
CA THR A 17 -8.29 9.78 -8.04
C THR A 17 -8.16 8.83 -6.85
N LEU A 18 -7.20 9.05 -5.94
CA LEU A 18 -7.03 8.24 -4.73
C LEU A 18 -8.31 8.29 -3.87
N PRO A 19 -9.00 7.15 -3.66
CA PRO A 19 -10.25 7.12 -2.92
C PRO A 19 -10.10 7.61 -1.48
N ALA A 20 -11.07 8.38 -1.00
CA ALA A 20 -11.09 8.88 0.37
C ALA A 20 -10.98 7.75 1.43
N ALA A 21 -11.50 6.56 1.13
CA ALA A 21 -11.40 5.39 2.00
C ALA A 21 -9.95 4.97 2.28
N LEU A 22 -9.04 5.09 1.30
CA LEU A 22 -7.62 4.74 1.49
C LEU A 22 -6.86 5.83 2.26
N ARG A 23 -7.41 7.05 2.31
CA ARG A 23 -6.86 8.18 3.08
C ARG A 23 -7.35 8.23 4.53
N ALA A 24 -8.28 7.36 4.90
CA ALA A 24 -8.80 7.21 6.24
C ALA A 24 -8.36 5.87 6.85
N ARG A 25 -8.49 5.71 8.18
CA ARG A 25 -8.20 4.44 8.87
C ARG A 25 -8.97 3.31 8.21
N HIS A 26 -8.23 2.31 7.74
CA HIS A 26 -8.77 1.06 7.23
C HIS A 26 -7.75 -0.07 7.44
N ASP A 27 -8.14 -1.29 7.09
CA ASP A 27 -7.29 -2.47 7.11
C ASP A 27 -7.66 -3.42 5.96
N THR A 28 -6.80 -4.41 5.73
CA THR A 28 -7.11 -5.54 4.87
C THR A 28 -7.81 -6.65 5.66
N LYS A 29 -8.54 -7.52 4.96
CA LYS A 29 -9.17 -8.70 5.58
C LYS A 29 -8.11 -9.65 6.16
N ALA A 30 -8.53 -10.51 7.09
CA ALA A 30 -7.72 -11.62 7.57
C ALA A 30 -7.15 -12.45 6.39
N GLY A 31 -5.87 -12.77 6.46
CA GLY A 31 -5.14 -13.50 5.40
C GLY A 31 -4.85 -12.69 4.13
N VAL A 32 -5.19 -11.39 4.07
CA VAL A 32 -4.90 -10.55 2.90
C VAL A 32 -3.75 -9.59 3.20
N TRP A 33 -2.68 -9.73 2.44
CA TRP A 33 -1.54 -8.82 2.45
C TRP A 33 -1.73 -7.75 1.38
N GLY A 34 -1.34 -6.51 1.70
CA GLY A 34 -1.29 -5.40 0.75
C GLY A 34 0.15 -4.99 0.47
N LEU A 35 0.48 -4.71 -0.79
CA LEU A 35 1.77 -4.11 -1.17
C LEU A 35 1.52 -2.84 -1.97
N ILE A 36 1.84 -1.70 -1.36
CA ILE A 36 1.66 -0.38 -1.95
C ILE A 36 2.90 -0.04 -2.77
N ARG A 37 2.74 0.06 -4.09
CA ARG A 37 3.80 0.50 -5.01
C ARG A 37 3.57 1.94 -5.41
N VAL A 38 4.53 2.80 -5.11
CA VAL A 38 4.60 4.13 -5.72
C VAL A 38 5.32 4.00 -7.05
N LEU A 39 4.68 4.46 -8.12
CA LEU A 39 5.21 4.49 -9.48
C LEU A 39 5.91 5.82 -9.76
N GLU A 40 5.36 6.92 -9.24
CA GLU A 40 5.90 8.29 -9.36
C GLU A 40 5.57 9.09 -8.10
N GLY A 41 6.41 10.06 -7.74
CA GLY A 41 6.19 10.93 -6.58
C GLY A 41 6.43 10.25 -5.23
N GLU A 42 5.73 10.74 -4.20
CA GLU A 42 5.85 10.25 -2.83
C GLU A 42 4.49 10.09 -2.15
N LEU A 43 4.39 9.07 -1.31
CA LEU A 43 3.20 8.75 -0.53
C LEU A 43 3.61 8.44 0.90
N LYS A 44 3.01 9.11 1.88
CA LYS A 44 3.19 8.73 3.28
C LYS A 44 2.24 7.58 3.62
N LEU A 45 2.78 6.50 4.17
CA LEU A 45 2.03 5.42 4.78
C LEU A 45 2.13 5.54 6.30
N THR A 46 0.99 5.63 6.97
CA THR A 46 0.91 5.69 8.43
C THR A 46 0.29 4.40 8.95
N TYR A 47 1.03 3.66 9.78
CA TYR A 47 0.53 2.54 10.56
C TYR A 47 0.04 3.06 11.91
N LEU A 48 -1.05 2.50 12.41
CA LEU A 48 -1.63 2.93 13.68
C LEU A 48 -1.19 2.05 14.86
N GLU A 49 -0.93 0.77 14.61
CA GLU A 49 -0.72 -0.23 15.65
C GLU A 49 0.35 -1.26 15.21
N PRO A 50 1.61 -1.14 15.70
CA PRO A 50 2.17 0.00 16.42
C PRO A 50 2.27 1.25 15.53
N ALA A 51 2.15 2.43 16.15
CA ALA A 51 2.19 3.70 15.44
C ALA A 51 3.56 3.95 14.80
N SER A 52 3.59 4.13 13.49
CA SER A 52 4.80 4.48 12.74
C SER A 52 4.44 5.07 11.38
N GLU A 53 5.39 5.77 10.76
CA GLU A 53 5.20 6.37 9.44
C GLU A 53 6.38 6.04 8.53
N VAL A 54 6.11 5.82 7.25
CA VAL A 54 7.12 5.56 6.22
C VAL A 54 6.77 6.37 4.98
N ILE A 55 7.78 7.00 4.37
CA ILE A 55 7.65 7.62 3.04
C ILE A 55 7.95 6.58 1.98
N LEU A 56 6.95 6.29 1.16
CA LEU A 56 7.04 5.40 0.01
C LEU A 56 7.42 6.21 -1.23
N LYS A 57 8.30 5.62 -2.03
CA LYS A 57 8.82 6.19 -3.28
C LYS A 57 9.04 5.07 -4.31
N PRO A 58 9.28 5.37 -5.60
CA PRO A 58 9.59 4.33 -6.58
C PRO A 58 10.69 3.38 -6.11
N GLY A 59 10.45 2.08 -6.26
CA GLY A 59 11.35 1.01 -5.80
C GLY A 59 11.34 0.72 -4.30
N HIS A 60 10.57 1.46 -3.48
CA HIS A 60 10.48 1.28 -2.03
C HIS A 60 9.01 1.08 -1.63
N PRO A 61 8.45 -0.12 -1.84
CA PRO A 61 7.04 -0.38 -1.59
C PRO A 61 6.72 -0.46 -0.09
N GLY A 62 5.47 -0.15 0.26
CA GLY A 62 4.94 -0.29 1.62
C GLY A 62 4.22 -1.61 1.79
N LEU A 63 4.58 -2.39 2.81
CA LEU A 63 3.96 -3.67 3.13
C LEU A 63 2.87 -3.49 4.20
N ILE A 64 1.68 -4.00 3.93
CA ILE A 64 0.56 -4.05 4.86
C ILE A 64 0.30 -5.50 5.25
N GLU A 65 0.41 -5.80 6.54
CA GLU A 65 0.06 -7.10 7.10
C GLU A 65 -1.47 -7.28 7.19
N PRO A 66 -1.99 -8.53 7.21
CA PRO A 66 -3.41 -8.78 7.37
C PRO A 66 -3.98 -8.10 8.62
N GLN A 67 -5.07 -7.35 8.45
CA GLN A 67 -5.77 -6.62 9.52
C GLN A 67 -4.92 -5.52 10.20
N GLN A 68 -3.79 -5.13 9.61
CA GLN A 68 -2.97 -4.04 10.15
C GLN A 68 -3.62 -2.69 9.84
N PRO A 69 -4.04 -1.91 10.84
CA PRO A 69 -4.72 -0.64 10.60
C PRO A 69 -3.73 0.41 10.09
N HIS A 70 -4.07 1.04 8.97
CA HIS A 70 -3.23 2.03 8.30
C HIS A 70 -4.07 3.02 7.47
N PHE A 71 -3.39 4.03 6.92
CA PHE A 71 -3.92 4.92 5.89
C PHE A 71 -2.77 5.56 5.12
N VAL A 72 -3.07 6.17 3.97
CA VAL A 72 -2.05 6.86 3.15
C VAL A 72 -2.38 8.33 2.92
N THR A 73 -1.32 9.15 2.84
CA THR A 73 -1.41 10.59 2.55
C THR A 73 -0.50 10.94 1.37
N PRO A 74 -1.05 11.41 0.24
CA PRO A 74 -0.23 11.97 -0.85
C PRO A 74 0.60 13.15 -0.33
N LEU A 75 1.89 13.19 -0.67
CA LEU A 75 2.77 14.32 -0.30
C LEU A 75 2.94 15.34 -1.44
N GLY A 76 2.24 15.12 -2.55
CA GLY A 76 2.27 15.93 -3.76
C GLY A 76 1.67 15.12 -4.92
N PRO A 77 1.92 15.55 -6.17
CA PRO A 77 1.63 14.72 -7.34
C PRO A 77 2.31 13.36 -7.21
N MET A 78 1.54 12.29 -7.38
CA MET A 78 2.03 10.92 -7.23
C MET A 78 1.23 9.96 -8.08
N ARG A 79 1.76 8.76 -8.30
CA ARG A 79 1.03 7.63 -8.86
C ARG A 79 1.31 6.40 -8.02
N MET A 80 0.27 5.66 -7.63
CA MET A 80 0.40 4.45 -6.83
C MET A 80 -0.53 3.32 -7.31
N GLN A 81 -0.19 2.09 -6.96
CA GLN A 81 -1.04 0.92 -7.11
C GLN A 81 -0.92 0.04 -5.86
N VAL A 82 -2.00 -0.65 -5.49
CA VAL A 82 -1.98 -1.65 -4.42
C VAL A 82 -2.11 -3.03 -5.05
N GLU A 83 -1.18 -3.92 -4.70
CA GLU A 83 -1.22 -5.35 -5.02
C GLU A 83 -1.73 -6.12 -3.80
N PHE A 84 -2.54 -7.17 -4.04
CA PHE A 84 -3.11 -7.99 -2.98
C PHE A 84 -2.66 -9.44 -3.09
N TYR A 85 -2.29 -10.03 -1.96
CA TYR A 85 -1.76 -11.39 -1.87
C TYR A 85 -2.47 -12.21 -0.78
N HIS A 86 -2.49 -13.53 -0.96
CA HIS A 86 -2.95 -14.50 0.06
C HIS A 86 -1.84 -14.94 1.02
N GLU A 87 -0.60 -14.57 0.73
CA GLU A 87 0.61 -14.90 1.49
C GLU A 87 1.58 -13.71 1.42
N PRO A 88 2.61 -13.63 2.28
CA PRO A 88 3.53 -12.49 2.29
C PRO A 88 4.17 -12.29 0.90
N PRO A 89 4.13 -11.08 0.32
CA PRO A 89 4.71 -10.82 -0.99
C PRO A 89 6.23 -11.04 -0.99
N PRO A 90 6.83 -11.31 -2.17
CA PRO A 90 8.27 -11.47 -2.27
C PRO A 90 8.99 -10.20 -1.83
N LYS A 91 10.08 -10.37 -1.07
CA LYS A 91 10.96 -9.27 -0.70
C LYS A 91 11.52 -8.65 -1.99
N SER A 92 11.33 -7.33 -2.13
CA SER A 92 11.88 -6.54 -3.22
C SER A 92 13.37 -6.31 -3.04
#